data_AF-A0A0P6YCA2-F1
#
_entry.id   AF-A0A0P6YCA2-F1
#
_cell.length_a   1.000
_cell.length_b   1.000
_cell.length_c   1.000
_cell.angle_alpha   90.00
_cell.angle_beta   90.00
_cell.angle_gamma   90.00
#
_symmetry.space_group_name_H-M   'P 1'
#
loop_
_entity.id
_entity.type
_entity.pdbx_description
1 polymer ?
#
loop_
_entity_poly.entity_id
_entity_poly.type
_entity_poly.pdbx_seq_one_letter_code
_entity_poly.pdbx_strand_id
1 'polypeptide(L)'
;MSEVVLRFYQAKDLGKPGSLEAILDTLQALGLPPDSVQIGSSLVTESIVWWDHYDENVRRQLGVAYKHRHLHILVVQDQSDEYNQLAFRLDLKWEYSPNETPMKTRVYLRTHDAWMFNKARYPREYYAQLMLRLGKALYAILHPVFGSIDFCSNRIREKDVQALEIPHIYWANFFGQEYVEKYGKEYFLKAPGWLHEELDDGGILYVLAPVMARRIKGYKALAEEVKAYFGVESVRCEKKRRSKGRKRG
;
A
#
# COMPACT_ATOMS: atom_id res chain seq x y z
N MET A 1 -8.80 -7.42 14.27
CA MET A 1 -7.36 -7.77 14.33
C MET A 1 -6.55 -6.56 13.85
N SER A 2 -5.23 -6.53 13.97
CA SER A 2 -4.43 -5.50 13.27
C SER A 2 -4.19 -5.97 11.85
N GLU A 3 -4.28 -5.07 10.88
CA GLU A 3 -3.95 -5.31 9.47
C GLU A 3 -2.70 -4.52 9.12
N VAL A 4 -1.95 -4.98 8.11
CA VAL A 4 -1.02 -4.13 7.37
C VAL A 4 -1.69 -3.75 6.06
N VAL A 5 -1.55 -2.48 5.70
CA VAL A 5 -2.19 -1.90 4.54
C VAL A 5 -1.13 -1.20 3.72
N LEU A 6 -1.12 -1.47 2.41
CA LEU A 6 -0.55 -0.59 1.40
C LEU A 6 -1.70 0.09 0.66
N ARG A 7 -1.60 1.40 0.45
CA ARG A 7 -2.61 2.16 -0.27
C ARG A 7 -1.96 3.14 -1.24
N PHE A 8 -2.50 3.23 -2.44
CA PHE A 8 -2.23 4.34 -3.35
C PHE A 8 -3.49 5.15 -3.64
N TYR A 9 -3.29 6.46 -3.72
CA TYR A 9 -4.30 7.47 -4.03
C TYR A 9 -3.97 8.10 -5.37
N GLN A 10 -5.00 8.30 -6.19
CA GLN A 10 -4.86 8.94 -7.51
C GLN A 10 -3.75 8.28 -8.37
N ALA A 11 -3.70 6.94 -8.37
CA ALA A 11 -3.02 6.15 -9.38
C ALA A 11 -3.46 6.57 -10.78
N LYS A 12 -2.59 7.24 -11.53
CA LYS A 12 -2.87 7.85 -12.84
C LYS A 12 -3.09 6.82 -13.93
N ASP A 13 -2.44 5.68 -13.79
CA ASP A 13 -2.38 4.67 -14.86
C ASP A 13 -3.29 3.46 -14.62
N LEU A 14 -3.91 3.38 -13.44
CA LEU A 14 -4.89 2.34 -13.16
C LEU A 14 -6.09 2.47 -14.10
N GLY A 15 -6.36 1.38 -14.82
CA GLY A 15 -7.46 1.33 -15.78
C GLY A 15 -7.07 1.68 -17.21
N LYS A 16 -5.84 2.17 -17.45
CA LYS A 16 -5.29 2.25 -18.80
C LYS A 16 -5.06 0.84 -19.36
N PRO A 17 -5.20 0.62 -20.69
CA PRO A 17 -4.88 -0.66 -21.30
C PRO A 17 -3.49 -1.16 -20.90
N GLY A 18 -3.38 -2.42 -20.49
CA GLY A 18 -2.12 -3.04 -20.05
C GLY A 18 -1.79 -2.86 -18.56
N SER A 19 -2.43 -1.94 -17.84
CA SER A 19 -2.13 -1.71 -16.41
C SER A 19 -2.47 -2.89 -15.51
N LEU A 20 -3.55 -3.63 -15.78
CA LEU A 20 -3.93 -4.78 -14.96
C LEU A 20 -3.02 -5.98 -15.23
N GLU A 21 -2.66 -6.18 -16.50
CA GLU A 21 -1.69 -7.18 -16.94
C GLU A 21 -0.33 -6.94 -16.29
N ALA A 22 0.18 -5.69 -16.33
CA ALA A 22 1.45 -5.33 -15.72
C ALA A 22 1.48 -5.60 -14.20
N ILE A 23 0.36 -5.40 -13.50
CA ILE A 23 0.23 -5.72 -12.07
C ILE A 23 0.36 -7.23 -11.85
N LEU A 24 -0.34 -8.04 -12.66
CA LEU A 24 -0.32 -9.50 -12.54
C LEU A 24 1.07 -10.07 -12.88
N ASP A 25 1.69 -9.57 -13.95
CA ASP A 25 3.06 -9.94 -14.35
C ASP A 25 4.06 -9.56 -13.25
N THR A 26 3.88 -8.40 -12.62
CA THR A 26 4.72 -7.94 -11.50
C THR A 26 4.56 -8.82 -10.27
N LEU A 27 3.34 -9.19 -9.91
CA LEU A 27 3.07 -10.12 -8.81
C LEU A 27 3.77 -11.47 -9.06
N GLN A 28 3.67 -12.00 -10.28
CA GLN A 28 4.37 -13.23 -10.66
C GLN A 28 5.89 -13.08 -10.60
N ALA A 29 6.46 -11.99 -11.15
CA ALA A 29 7.90 -11.73 -11.13
C ALA A 29 8.47 -11.58 -9.71
N LEU A 30 7.65 -11.14 -8.74
CA LEU A 30 8.00 -11.06 -7.33
C LEU A 30 7.88 -12.41 -6.58
N GLY A 31 7.49 -13.49 -7.26
CA GLY A 31 7.21 -14.78 -6.64
C GLY A 31 5.95 -14.76 -5.78
N LEU A 32 4.99 -13.91 -6.14
CA LEU A 32 3.71 -13.70 -5.45
C LEU A 32 2.55 -13.97 -6.43
N PRO A 33 2.47 -15.15 -7.07
CA PRO A 33 1.41 -15.42 -8.02
C PRO A 33 0.04 -15.26 -7.35
N PRO A 34 -0.96 -14.68 -8.04
CA PRO A 34 -2.34 -14.73 -7.59
C PRO A 34 -2.73 -16.18 -7.26
N ASP A 35 -3.51 -16.34 -6.20
CA ASP A 35 -4.24 -17.57 -5.88
C ASP A 35 -5.62 -17.54 -6.56
N SER A 36 -6.27 -16.38 -6.51
CA SER A 36 -7.50 -16.14 -7.25
C SER A 36 -7.65 -14.68 -7.67
N VAL A 37 -8.34 -14.49 -8.79
CA VAL A 37 -8.71 -13.18 -9.33
C VAL A 37 -10.22 -13.12 -9.46
N GLN A 38 -10.81 -12.10 -8.86
CA GLN A 38 -12.26 -11.88 -8.84
C GLN A 38 -12.59 -10.56 -9.52
N ILE A 39 -13.58 -10.61 -10.40
CA ILE A 39 -14.04 -9.47 -11.19
C ILE A 39 -15.48 -9.14 -10.79
N GLY A 40 -15.76 -7.84 -10.70
CA GLY A 40 -17.08 -7.33 -10.29
C GLY A 40 -17.04 -6.64 -8.94
N SER A 41 -18.12 -5.94 -8.58
CA SER A 41 -18.17 -5.12 -7.35
C SER A 41 -18.21 -5.97 -6.07
N SER A 42 -17.97 -5.35 -4.91
CA SER A 42 -18.13 -6.02 -3.60
C SER A 42 -19.54 -6.58 -3.34
N LEU A 43 -20.54 -6.23 -4.16
CA LEU A 43 -21.92 -6.69 -4.05
C LEU A 43 -22.29 -7.71 -5.14
N VAL A 44 -21.52 -7.78 -6.23
CA VAL A 44 -21.78 -8.66 -7.38
C VAL A 44 -20.44 -9.12 -7.91
N THR A 45 -20.05 -10.34 -7.55
CA THR A 45 -18.94 -11.04 -8.19
C THR A 45 -19.45 -11.63 -9.50
N GLU A 46 -18.95 -11.13 -10.62
CA GLU A 46 -19.37 -11.60 -11.95
C GLU A 46 -18.54 -12.79 -12.41
N SER A 47 -17.28 -12.84 -12.00
CA SER A 47 -16.44 -14.02 -12.22
C SER A 47 -15.40 -14.19 -11.11
N ILE A 48 -15.07 -15.44 -10.84
CA ILE A 48 -13.92 -15.86 -10.04
C ILE A 48 -13.09 -16.77 -10.94
N VAL A 49 -11.82 -16.43 -11.11
CA VAL A 49 -10.84 -17.27 -11.78
C VAL A 49 -9.85 -17.73 -10.73
N TRP A 50 -9.79 -19.05 -10.53
CA TRP A 50 -8.74 -19.68 -9.74
C TRP A 50 -7.48 -19.75 -10.59
N TRP A 51 -6.38 -19.32 -10.01
CA TRP A 51 -5.16 -19.07 -10.74
C TRP A 51 -4.28 -20.31 -10.69
N ASP A 52 -4.58 -21.30 -11.52
CA ASP A 52 -3.67 -22.43 -11.70
C ASP A 52 -2.51 -22.02 -12.62
N HIS A 53 -2.76 -21.19 -13.64
CA HIS A 53 -1.76 -20.65 -14.58
C HIS A 53 -2.20 -19.28 -15.15
N TYR A 54 -1.25 -18.36 -15.39
CA TYR A 54 -1.49 -17.16 -16.19
C TYR A 54 -1.61 -17.54 -17.67
N ASP A 55 -2.84 -17.66 -18.17
CA ASP A 55 -3.12 -18.03 -19.56
C ASP A 55 -3.88 -16.93 -20.32
N GLU A 56 -4.11 -17.14 -21.62
CA GLU A 56 -4.90 -16.22 -22.44
C GLU A 56 -6.34 -16.04 -21.95
N ASN A 57 -6.91 -17.01 -21.22
CA ASN A 57 -8.28 -16.91 -20.73
C ASN A 57 -8.38 -15.87 -19.61
N VAL A 58 -7.40 -15.84 -18.70
CA VAL A 58 -7.28 -14.77 -17.69
C VAL A 58 -7.23 -13.40 -18.37
N ARG A 59 -6.38 -13.25 -19.40
CA ARG A 59 -6.25 -11.98 -20.15
C ARG A 59 -7.58 -11.54 -20.79
N ARG A 60 -8.34 -12.47 -21.38
CA ARG A 60 -9.67 -12.16 -21.94
C ARG A 60 -10.64 -11.66 -20.87
N GLN A 61 -10.57 -12.23 -19.65
CA GLN A 61 -11.42 -11.79 -18.55
C GLN A 61 -11.06 -10.41 -18.02
N LEU A 62 -9.81 -9.94 -18.15
CA LEU A 62 -9.44 -8.57 -17.76
C LEU A 62 -10.24 -7.50 -18.51
N GLY A 63 -10.71 -7.78 -19.74
CA GLY A 63 -11.66 -6.90 -20.44
C GLY A 63 -12.93 -6.63 -19.63
N VAL A 64 -13.40 -7.61 -18.86
CA VAL A 64 -14.52 -7.44 -17.91
C VAL A 64 -14.08 -6.57 -16.73
N ALA A 65 -12.89 -6.79 -16.17
CA ALA A 65 -12.36 -5.92 -15.11
C ALA A 65 -12.25 -4.45 -15.57
N TYR A 66 -11.83 -4.21 -16.81
CA TYR A 66 -11.81 -2.88 -17.43
C TYR A 66 -13.21 -2.25 -17.52
N LYS A 67 -14.19 -3.04 -17.97
CA LYS A 67 -15.59 -2.59 -18.06
C LYS A 67 -16.19 -2.27 -16.69
N HIS A 68 -15.96 -3.13 -15.70
CA HIS A 68 -16.51 -2.99 -14.34
C HIS A 68 -15.69 -2.07 -13.44
N ARG A 69 -14.49 -1.70 -13.90
CA ARG A 69 -13.55 -0.81 -13.22
C ARG A 69 -13.18 -1.27 -11.80
N HIS A 70 -13.14 -2.59 -11.63
CA HIS A 70 -12.86 -3.23 -10.35
C HIS A 70 -12.24 -4.60 -10.55
N LEU A 71 -11.16 -4.85 -9.82
CA LEU A 71 -10.46 -6.14 -9.77
C LEU A 71 -10.04 -6.43 -8.33
N HIS A 72 -10.30 -7.65 -7.87
CA HIS A 72 -9.84 -8.13 -6.58
C HIS A 72 -8.90 -9.31 -6.80
N ILE A 73 -7.69 -9.25 -6.26
CA ILE A 73 -6.68 -10.30 -6.36
C ILE A 73 -6.40 -10.82 -4.96
N LEU A 74 -6.53 -12.13 -4.76
CA LEU A 74 -6.03 -12.82 -3.58
C LEU A 74 -4.66 -13.42 -3.92
N VAL A 75 -3.67 -13.16 -3.07
CA VAL A 75 -2.37 -13.83 -3.12
C VAL A 75 -2.21 -14.62 -1.82
N VAL A 76 -1.89 -15.90 -1.95
CA VAL A 76 -1.54 -16.79 -0.82
C VAL A 76 -0.14 -17.31 -1.11
N GLN A 77 0.83 -16.89 -0.31
CA GLN A 77 2.19 -17.39 -0.40
C GLN A 77 2.37 -18.53 0.60
N ASP A 78 2.43 -19.76 0.10
CA ASP A 78 2.78 -20.91 0.91
C ASP A 78 4.30 -20.91 1.16
N GLN A 79 4.69 -20.95 2.43
CA GLN A 79 6.06 -21.19 2.85
C GLN A 79 6.05 -22.60 3.43
N SER A 80 7.05 -23.42 3.10
CA SER A 80 7.11 -24.86 3.45
C SER A 80 6.93 -25.22 4.94
N ASP A 81 6.87 -24.23 5.84
CA ASP A 81 6.48 -24.38 7.23
C ASP A 81 5.02 -23.96 7.44
N GLU A 82 4.19 -24.87 7.97
CA GLU A 82 2.73 -24.76 8.22
C GLU A 82 2.25 -23.49 8.98
N TYR A 83 3.15 -22.63 9.45
CA TYR A 83 2.86 -21.43 10.24
C TYR A 83 3.24 -20.10 9.60
N ASN A 84 3.73 -20.11 8.34
CA ASN A 84 4.28 -18.92 7.67
C ASN A 84 3.58 -18.55 6.35
N GLN A 85 2.30 -18.88 6.19
CA GLN A 85 1.54 -18.46 5.02
C GLN A 85 1.19 -16.98 5.10
N LEU A 86 1.73 -16.17 4.19
CA LEU A 86 1.36 -14.77 4.05
C LEU A 86 0.22 -14.68 3.04
N ALA A 87 -0.95 -14.20 3.48
CA ALA A 87 -2.05 -13.91 2.58
C ALA A 87 -2.31 -12.41 2.51
N PHE A 88 -2.48 -11.87 1.30
CA PHE A 88 -2.94 -10.51 1.11
C PHE A 88 -3.97 -10.41 0.00
N ARG A 89 -4.83 -9.40 0.13
CA ARG A 89 -5.84 -9.04 -0.86
C ARG A 89 -5.47 -7.70 -1.45
N LEU A 90 -5.40 -7.63 -2.78
CA LEU A 90 -5.21 -6.41 -3.56
C LEU A 90 -6.53 -6.06 -4.25
N ASP A 91 -7.16 -4.99 -3.76
CA ASP A 91 -8.37 -4.38 -4.30
C ASP A 91 -7.98 -3.20 -5.20
N LEU A 92 -8.37 -3.25 -6.48
CA LEU A 92 -8.12 -2.21 -7.49
C LEU A 92 -9.44 -1.65 -7.98
N LYS A 93 -9.72 -0.36 -7.72
CA LYS A 93 -10.94 0.31 -8.19
C LYS A 93 -10.62 1.65 -8.84
N TRP A 94 -11.27 1.98 -9.94
CA TRP A 94 -11.11 3.28 -10.61
C TRP A 94 -12.43 3.83 -11.16
N GLU A 95 -12.51 5.15 -11.26
CA GLU A 95 -13.67 5.87 -11.78
C GLU A 95 -13.19 6.97 -12.74
N TYR A 96 -13.77 7.02 -13.94
CA TYR A 96 -13.50 8.10 -14.91
C TYR A 96 -14.51 9.23 -14.75
N SER A 97 -14.02 10.47 -14.86
CA SER A 97 -14.87 11.62 -15.16
C SER A 97 -15.38 11.52 -16.61
N PRO A 98 -16.54 12.12 -16.96
CA PRO A 98 -16.97 12.27 -18.36
C PRO A 98 -15.92 12.89 -19.29
N ASN A 99 -14.91 13.58 -18.74
CA ASN A 99 -13.83 14.24 -19.47
C ASN A 99 -12.45 13.54 -19.30
N GLU A 100 -12.42 12.20 -19.21
CA GLU A 100 -11.27 11.30 -19.46
C GLU A 100 -10.03 11.35 -18.54
N THR A 101 -10.07 12.00 -17.38
CA THR A 101 -9.08 11.74 -16.31
C THR A 101 -9.69 10.80 -15.25
N PRO A 102 -8.98 9.75 -14.78
CA PRO A 102 -9.46 8.98 -13.64
C PRO A 102 -9.56 9.90 -12.42
N MET A 103 -10.79 10.18 -11.97
CA MET A 103 -11.08 11.16 -10.93
C MET A 103 -10.79 10.59 -9.54
N LYS A 104 -10.96 9.28 -9.38
CA LYS A 104 -10.78 8.54 -8.13
C LYS A 104 -10.28 7.14 -8.43
N THR A 105 -9.05 6.87 -8.06
CA THR A 105 -8.50 5.52 -8.06
C THR A 105 -8.19 5.11 -6.63
N ARG A 106 -8.48 3.85 -6.32
CA ARG A 106 -8.22 3.23 -5.03
C ARG A 106 -7.51 1.94 -5.29
N VAL A 107 -6.23 1.92 -4.93
CA VAL A 107 -5.42 0.72 -4.88
C VAL A 107 -5.19 0.41 -3.43
N TYR A 108 -5.63 -0.76 -3.00
CA TYR A 108 -5.63 -1.13 -1.61
C TYR A 108 -5.18 -2.57 -1.45
N LEU A 109 -4.02 -2.76 -0.83
CA LEU A 109 -3.57 -4.07 -0.42
C LEU A 109 -3.71 -4.19 1.09
N ARG A 110 -4.34 -5.27 1.56
CA ARG A 110 -4.43 -5.61 2.99
C ARG A 110 -3.97 -7.02 3.28
N THR A 111 -3.32 -7.20 4.42
CA THR A 111 -3.11 -8.51 5.04
C THR A 111 -3.55 -8.47 6.50
N HIS A 112 -4.22 -9.53 6.95
CA HIS A 112 -4.54 -9.72 8.36
C HIS A 112 -3.36 -10.33 9.15
N ASP A 113 -2.27 -10.67 8.47
CA ASP A 113 -1.06 -11.29 9.03
C ASP A 113 -0.09 -10.26 9.61
N ALA A 114 -0.62 -9.15 10.15
CA ALA A 114 0.14 -8.08 10.79
C ALA A 114 1.10 -8.56 11.89
N TRP A 115 0.88 -9.76 12.42
CA TRP A 115 1.76 -10.41 13.39
C TRP A 115 3.13 -10.76 12.80
N MET A 116 3.22 -11.09 11.49
CA MET A 116 4.48 -11.35 10.78
C MET A 116 5.40 -10.14 10.75
N PHE A 117 4.81 -8.95 10.71
CA PHE A 117 5.52 -7.67 10.63
C PHE A 117 5.95 -7.10 11.98
N ASN A 118 5.41 -7.62 13.08
CA ASN A 118 5.53 -6.99 14.40
C ASN A 118 6.06 -7.92 15.50
N LYS A 119 5.86 -9.24 15.41
CA LYS A 119 6.36 -10.17 16.45
C LYS A 119 7.79 -10.61 16.12
N ALA A 120 8.65 -10.63 17.14
CA ALA A 120 10.08 -10.94 17.00
C ALA A 120 10.39 -12.37 16.52
N ARG A 121 9.42 -13.31 16.64
CA ARG A 121 9.58 -14.69 16.18
C ARG A 121 9.55 -14.86 14.65
N TYR A 122 9.22 -13.81 13.91
CA TYR A 122 9.15 -13.80 12.45
C TYR A 122 10.28 -12.95 11.87
N PRO A 123 10.72 -13.21 10.64
CA PRO A 123 11.71 -12.40 9.93
C PRO A 123 11.08 -11.06 9.50
N ARG A 124 10.93 -10.12 10.43
CA ARG A 124 10.22 -8.84 10.21
C ARG A 124 10.87 -8.00 9.12
N GLU A 125 12.19 -8.05 9.03
CA GLU A 125 13.00 -7.40 8.01
C GLU A 125 12.64 -7.94 6.62
N TYR A 126 12.53 -9.27 6.47
CA TYR A 126 12.10 -9.88 5.21
C TYR A 126 10.71 -9.38 4.78
N TYR A 127 9.72 -9.42 5.68
CA TYR A 127 8.36 -8.98 5.35
C TYR A 127 8.26 -7.47 5.09
N ALA A 128 9.02 -6.65 5.83
CA ALA A 128 9.14 -5.22 5.55
C ALA A 128 9.70 -4.98 4.14
N GLN A 129 10.79 -5.65 3.78
CA GLN A 129 11.39 -5.54 2.45
C GLN A 129 10.47 -6.09 1.35
N LEU A 130 9.71 -7.16 1.61
CA LEU A 130 8.70 -7.66 0.68
C LEU A 130 7.65 -6.60 0.38
N MET A 131 7.12 -5.93 1.41
CA MET A 131 6.13 -4.86 1.23
C MET A 131 6.70 -3.63 0.53
N LEU A 132 7.97 -3.26 0.78
CA LEU A 132 8.62 -2.18 0.04
C LEU A 132 8.82 -2.54 -1.44
N ARG A 133 9.31 -3.76 -1.74
CA ARG A 133 9.47 -4.23 -3.12
C ARG A 133 8.14 -4.24 -3.87
N LEU A 134 7.10 -4.79 -3.25
CA LEU A 134 5.76 -4.79 -3.84
C LEU A 134 5.24 -3.37 -4.03
N GLY A 135 5.41 -2.48 -3.06
CA GLY A 135 4.99 -1.09 -3.19
C GLY A 135 5.73 -0.33 -4.27
N LYS A 136 7.05 -0.50 -4.41
CA LYS A 136 7.82 0.12 -5.49
C LYS A 136 7.39 -0.40 -6.87
N ALA A 137 7.21 -1.71 -7.00
CA ALA A 137 6.80 -2.29 -8.27
C ALA A 137 5.39 -1.82 -8.69
N LEU A 138 4.45 -1.77 -7.75
CA LEU A 138 3.12 -1.21 -8.00
C LEU A 138 3.17 0.29 -8.29
N TYR A 139 4.01 1.06 -7.57
CA TYR A 139 4.19 2.49 -7.81
C TYR A 139 4.63 2.76 -9.26
N ALA A 140 5.62 2.00 -9.76
CA ALA A 140 6.16 2.13 -11.11
C ALA A 140 5.13 1.84 -12.22
N ILE A 141 4.07 1.08 -11.92
CA ILE A 141 2.97 0.84 -12.86
C ILE A 141 1.90 1.93 -12.74
N LEU A 142 1.60 2.34 -11.51
CA LEU A 142 0.40 3.09 -11.19
C LEU A 142 0.60 4.61 -11.20
N HIS A 143 1.84 5.07 -11.05
CA HIS A 143 2.23 6.48 -10.91
C HIS A 143 1.27 7.28 -10.00
N PRO A 144 1.12 6.87 -8.73
CA PRO A 144 0.17 7.51 -7.83
C PRO A 144 0.68 8.84 -7.29
N VAL A 145 -0.25 9.77 -7.02
CA VAL A 145 0.07 11.06 -6.38
C VAL A 145 0.58 10.85 -4.95
N PHE A 146 -0.01 9.90 -4.22
CA PHE A 146 0.43 9.54 -2.88
C PHE A 146 0.24 8.06 -2.59
N GLY A 147 1.15 7.49 -1.80
CA GLY A 147 1.05 6.13 -1.28
C GLY A 147 1.53 5.98 0.15
N SER A 148 1.05 4.95 0.83
CA SER A 148 1.56 4.60 2.15
C SER A 148 1.49 3.12 2.47
N ILE A 149 2.34 2.70 3.42
CA ILE A 149 2.31 1.38 4.04
C ILE A 149 2.33 1.54 5.56
N ASP A 150 1.33 0.98 6.27
CA ASP A 150 1.27 0.97 7.74
C ASP A 150 0.23 -0.02 8.29
N PHE A 151 0.07 -0.09 9.61
CA PHE A 151 -1.01 -0.83 10.26
C PHE A 151 -2.37 -0.10 10.28
N CYS A 152 -2.45 1.02 9.57
CA CYS A 152 -3.66 1.80 9.45
C CYS A 152 -3.61 2.60 8.16
N SER A 153 -4.78 3.00 7.68
CA SER A 153 -4.90 3.56 6.34
C SER A 153 -5.74 4.83 6.28
N ASN A 154 -6.30 5.29 7.40
CA ASN A 154 -7.39 6.27 7.38
C ASN A 154 -7.02 7.63 7.99
N ARG A 155 -5.71 7.95 8.06
CA ARG A 155 -5.25 9.27 8.55
C ARG A 155 -5.19 10.31 7.44
N ILE A 156 -4.92 9.88 6.22
CA ILE A 156 -4.95 10.70 5.01
C ILE A 156 -6.25 10.44 4.24
N ARG A 157 -6.93 11.51 3.87
CA ARG A 157 -8.17 11.49 3.06
C ARG A 157 -7.86 11.98 1.65
N GLU A 158 -8.75 11.63 0.72
CA GLU A 158 -8.65 12.03 -0.69
C GLU A 158 -8.43 13.53 -0.87
N LYS A 159 -9.16 14.36 -0.11
CA LYS A 159 -9.04 15.82 -0.19
C LYS A 159 -7.67 16.33 0.27
N ASP A 160 -7.03 15.63 1.21
CA ASP A 160 -5.71 16.01 1.70
C ASP A 160 -4.69 15.73 0.58
N VAL A 161 -4.85 14.62 -0.16
CA VAL A 161 -4.04 14.31 -1.37
C VAL A 161 -4.28 15.31 -2.51
N GLN A 162 -5.54 15.69 -2.77
CA GLN A 162 -5.86 16.71 -3.77
C GLN A 162 -5.26 18.08 -3.45
N ALA A 163 -5.20 18.45 -2.16
CA ALA A 163 -4.54 19.66 -1.70
C ALA A 163 -3.01 19.51 -1.57
N LEU A 164 -2.48 18.32 -1.86
CA LEU A 164 -1.08 17.93 -1.66
C LEU A 164 -0.61 18.23 -0.23
N GLU A 165 -1.45 17.96 0.76
CA GLU A 165 -1.14 18.12 2.18
C GLU A 165 -0.56 16.83 2.76
N ILE A 166 0.31 16.97 3.76
CA ILE A 166 0.90 15.84 4.49
C ILE A 166 0.42 15.93 5.94
N PRO A 167 -0.79 15.46 6.29
CA PRO A 167 -1.28 15.56 7.67
C PRO A 167 -0.72 14.45 8.59
N HIS A 168 -0.08 13.43 8.00
CA HIS A 168 0.41 12.26 8.72
C HIS A 168 1.55 11.57 7.96
N ILE A 169 2.51 11.02 8.70
CA ILE A 169 3.59 10.19 8.16
C ILE A 169 3.39 8.74 8.61
N TYR A 170 3.32 7.83 7.63
CA TYR A 170 3.22 6.39 7.84
C TYR A 170 4.60 5.73 7.94
N TRP A 171 4.66 4.40 8.04
CA TRP A 171 5.95 3.70 8.05
C TRP A 171 6.72 3.83 6.75
N ALA A 172 6.05 3.61 5.61
CA ALA A 172 6.58 3.97 4.30
C ALA A 172 5.58 4.90 3.61
N ASN A 173 6.09 5.90 2.90
CA ASN A 173 5.32 6.92 2.22
C ASN A 173 5.90 7.09 0.82
N PHE A 174 5.04 7.04 -0.18
CA PHE A 174 5.38 7.31 -1.57
C PHE A 174 4.82 8.69 -1.90
N PHE A 175 5.68 9.64 -2.16
CA PHE A 175 5.33 10.98 -2.58
C PHE A 175 5.52 11.06 -4.09
N GLY A 176 4.41 11.15 -4.83
CA GLY A 176 4.47 11.33 -6.28
C GLY A 176 5.10 12.66 -6.68
N GLN A 177 5.36 12.82 -7.97
CA GLN A 177 5.94 14.04 -8.56
C GLN A 177 5.25 15.31 -8.05
N GLU A 178 3.93 15.34 -7.91
CA GLU A 178 3.18 16.52 -7.47
C GLU A 178 3.58 16.98 -6.06
N TYR A 179 3.83 16.05 -5.14
CA TYR A 179 4.34 16.39 -3.81
C TYR A 179 5.78 16.89 -3.89
N VAL A 180 6.61 16.28 -4.74
CA VAL A 180 8.01 16.67 -4.95
C VAL A 180 8.11 18.07 -5.57
N GLU A 181 7.25 18.40 -6.52
CA GLU A 181 7.14 19.74 -7.11
C GLU A 181 6.71 20.79 -6.08
N LYS A 182 5.72 20.47 -5.23
CA LYS A 182 5.21 21.39 -4.21
C LYS A 182 6.21 21.66 -3.09
N TYR A 183 6.84 20.62 -2.54
CA TYR A 183 7.69 20.73 -1.35
C TYR A 183 9.18 20.82 -1.68
N GLY A 184 9.58 20.42 -2.88
CA GLY A 184 10.97 20.28 -3.31
C GLY A 184 11.56 18.92 -2.91
N LYS A 185 12.35 18.34 -3.80
CA LYS A 185 13.07 17.07 -3.59
C LYS A 185 13.90 17.06 -2.29
N GLU A 186 14.64 18.12 -2.04
CA GLU A 186 15.52 18.26 -0.87
C GLU A 186 14.76 18.21 0.46
N TYR A 187 13.48 18.62 0.47
CA TYR A 187 12.63 18.52 1.66
C TYR A 187 12.43 17.06 2.08
N PHE A 188 12.23 16.14 1.13
CA PHE A 188 12.06 14.74 1.47
C PHE A 188 13.39 14.04 1.76
N LEU A 189 14.46 14.36 1.03
CA LEU A 189 15.76 13.71 1.21
C LEU A 189 16.47 14.09 2.53
N LYS A 190 16.14 15.25 3.11
CA LYS A 190 16.67 15.71 4.40
C LYS A 190 15.79 15.39 5.59
N ALA A 191 14.63 14.77 5.37
CA ALA A 191 13.75 14.39 6.45
C ALA A 191 14.45 13.40 7.40
N PRO A 192 14.20 13.46 8.71
CA PRO A 192 14.65 12.40 9.61
C PRO A 192 13.94 11.10 9.26
N GLY A 193 14.67 10.00 9.11
CA GLY A 193 14.11 8.73 8.64
C GLY A 193 15.18 7.66 8.46
N TRP A 194 14.77 6.44 8.12
CA TRP A 194 15.68 5.34 7.88
C TRP A 194 16.18 5.29 6.43
N LEU A 195 15.30 5.55 5.47
CA LEU A 195 15.63 5.50 4.04
C LEU A 195 14.88 6.60 3.28
N HIS A 196 15.59 7.17 2.32
CA HIS A 196 15.09 8.08 1.29
C HIS A 196 15.57 7.55 -0.06
N GLU A 197 14.65 7.33 -0.98
CA GLU A 197 14.95 6.81 -2.31
C GLU A 197 14.20 7.64 -3.34
N GLU A 198 14.91 8.15 -4.33
CA GLU A 198 14.30 8.73 -5.53
C GLU A 198 13.82 7.61 -6.44
N LEU A 199 12.58 7.75 -6.92
CA LEU A 199 11.93 6.80 -7.82
C LEU A 199 12.16 7.25 -9.26
N ASP A 200 11.99 6.34 -10.22
CA ASP A 200 12.35 6.57 -11.63
C ASP A 200 11.58 7.74 -12.28
N ASP A 201 10.38 8.04 -11.78
CA ASP A 201 9.58 9.18 -12.22
C ASP A 201 9.92 10.48 -11.46
N GLY A 202 10.92 10.50 -10.59
CA GLY A 202 11.23 11.66 -9.75
C GLY A 202 10.35 11.80 -8.50
N GLY A 203 9.46 10.83 -8.23
CA GLY A 203 8.84 10.68 -6.93
C GLY A 203 9.84 10.30 -5.84
N ILE A 204 9.40 10.30 -4.58
CA ILE A 204 10.24 9.94 -3.42
C ILE A 204 9.56 8.85 -2.60
N LEU A 205 10.30 7.77 -2.33
CA LEU A 205 10.02 6.85 -1.24
C LEU A 205 10.72 7.32 0.03
N TYR A 206 9.93 7.62 1.05
CA TYR A 206 10.40 7.90 2.41
C TYR A 206 10.01 6.73 3.33
N VAL A 207 10.98 6.16 4.06
CA VAL A 207 10.76 5.08 5.03
C VAL A 207 11.24 5.50 6.41
N LEU A 208 10.33 5.47 7.37
CA LEU A 208 10.56 5.91 8.74
C LEU A 208 11.55 5.01 9.49
N ALA A 209 11.46 3.68 9.32
CA ALA A 209 12.21 2.71 10.11
C ALA A 209 12.50 1.43 9.30
N PRO A 210 13.55 0.66 9.62
CA PRO A 210 13.92 -0.55 8.85
C PRO A 210 12.85 -1.65 8.88
N VAL A 211 12.02 -1.67 9.94
CA VAL A 211 10.93 -2.64 10.09
C VAL A 211 9.65 -1.95 10.53
N MET A 212 8.52 -2.59 10.23
CA MET A 212 7.20 -2.16 10.70
C MET A 212 6.98 -2.43 12.20
N ALA A 213 7.90 -3.01 12.96
CA ALA A 213 7.65 -3.28 14.37
C ALA A 213 7.24 -2.02 15.15
N ARG A 214 6.25 -2.14 16.05
CA ARG A 214 5.76 -1.01 16.87
C ARG A 214 6.67 -0.65 18.02
N ARG A 215 7.58 -1.55 18.38
CA ARG A 215 8.53 -1.40 19.49
C ARG A 215 9.94 -1.54 18.93
N ILE A 216 10.48 -0.42 18.49
CA ILE A 216 11.87 -0.29 18.06
C ILE A 216 12.55 0.67 19.03
N LYS A 217 13.77 0.34 19.46
CA LYS A 217 14.56 1.22 20.33
C LYS A 217 14.78 2.56 19.61
N GLY A 218 14.64 3.68 20.32
CA GLY A 218 14.82 5.02 19.74
C GLY A 218 13.63 5.54 18.93
N TYR A 219 12.62 4.71 18.64
CA TYR A 219 11.46 5.11 17.83
C TYR A 219 10.74 6.36 18.34
N LYS A 220 10.62 6.52 19.67
CA LYS A 220 9.93 7.69 20.24
C LYS A 220 10.66 8.99 19.90
N ALA A 221 11.98 9.04 20.02
CA ALA A 221 12.76 10.23 19.69
C ALA A 221 12.64 10.55 18.19
N LEU A 222 12.84 9.53 17.34
CA LEU A 222 12.67 9.66 15.88
C LEU A 222 11.26 10.15 15.51
N ALA A 223 10.21 9.64 16.15
CA ALA A 223 8.84 10.07 15.87
C ALA A 223 8.59 11.54 16.26
N GLU A 224 9.23 12.04 17.33
CA GLU A 224 9.16 13.47 17.67
C GLU A 224 9.90 14.34 16.64
N GLU A 225 11.09 13.92 16.20
CA GLU A 225 11.85 14.62 15.16
C GLU A 225 11.09 14.69 13.84
N VAL A 226 10.47 13.58 13.42
CA VAL A 226 9.64 13.51 12.20
C VAL A 226 8.40 14.39 12.32
N LYS A 227 7.72 14.39 13.47
CA LYS A 227 6.58 15.29 13.70
C LYS A 227 6.99 16.75 13.57
N ALA A 228 8.11 17.13 14.18
CA ALA A 228 8.63 18.50 14.13
C ALA A 228 9.01 18.89 12.69
N TYR A 229 9.69 18.00 11.96
CA TYR A 229 10.14 18.25 10.59
C TYR A 229 8.99 18.43 9.61
N PHE A 230 8.02 17.51 9.62
CA PHE A 230 6.87 17.56 8.71
C PHE A 230 5.75 18.49 9.19
N GLY A 231 5.82 19.00 10.42
CA GLY A 231 4.75 19.80 11.02
C GLY A 231 3.46 19.02 11.26
N VAL A 232 3.56 17.71 11.58
CA VAL A 232 2.41 16.82 11.74
C VAL A 232 2.12 16.47 13.18
N GLU A 233 0.83 16.30 13.52
CA GLU A 233 0.40 15.96 14.89
C GLU A 233 0.80 14.53 15.30
N SER A 234 0.93 13.62 14.32
CA SER A 234 1.17 12.21 14.59
C SER A 234 1.96 11.52 13.49
N VAL A 235 2.74 10.52 13.90
CA VAL A 235 3.51 9.62 13.04
C VAL A 235 3.13 8.20 13.40
N ARG A 236 2.75 7.42 12.38
CA ARG A 236 2.20 6.07 12.45
C ARG A 236 0.97 5.94 13.34
N CYS A 237 0.34 4.78 13.26
CA CYS A 237 -0.79 4.47 14.12
C CYS A 237 -0.39 3.87 15.46
N GLU A 238 -0.32 4.73 16.46
CA GLU A 238 -0.41 4.29 17.85
C GLU A 238 -1.84 3.81 18.15
N LYS A 239 -1.99 2.58 18.65
CA LYS A 239 -3.26 2.19 19.28
C LYS A 239 -3.37 3.03 20.55
N LYS A 240 -4.36 3.91 20.63
CA LYS A 240 -4.83 4.42 21.93
C LYS A 240 -5.07 3.18 22.80
N ARG A 241 -4.29 2.99 23.86
CA ARG A 241 -4.61 1.97 24.87
C ARG A 241 -6.02 2.32 25.31
N ARG A 242 -7.00 1.46 25.02
CA ARG A 242 -8.29 1.55 25.72
C ARG A 242 -7.92 1.47 27.20
N SER A 243 -8.02 2.59 27.90
CA SER A 243 -7.99 2.60 29.35
C SER A 243 -9.11 1.65 29.75
N LYS A 244 -8.74 0.45 30.22
CA LYS A 244 -9.69 -0.41 30.91
C LYS A 244 -10.03 0.34 32.20
N GLY A 245 -11.03 1.21 32.14
CA GLY A 245 -11.74 1.70 33.30
C GLY A 245 -12.46 0.52 33.94
N ARG A 246 -11.70 -0.31 34.66
CA ARG A 246 -12.23 -1.27 35.62
C ARG A 246 -12.65 -0.43 36.82
N LYS A 247 -13.83 0.18 36.76
CA LYS A 247 -14.57 0.48 37.99
C LYS A 247 -15.08 -0.88 38.47
N ARG A 248 -14.39 -1.43 39.46
CA ARG A 248 -14.98 -2.44 40.36
C ARG A 248 -15.98 -1.67 41.22
N GLY A 249 -17.26 -1.86 40.94
CA GLY A 249 -18.32 -1.70 41.92
C GLY A 249 -18.62 -3.08 42.50
#